data_AF-A0A530GD43-F1
#
_entry.id   AF-A0A530GD43-F1
#
_cell.length_a   1.000
_cell.length_b   1.000
_cell.length_c   1.000
_cell.angle_alpha   90.00
_cell.angle_beta   90.00
_cell.angle_gamma   90.00
#
_symmetry.space_group_name_H-M   'P 1'
#
loop_
_entity.id
_entity.type
_entity.pdbx_description
1 polymer ?
#
loop_
_entity_poly.entity_id
_entity_poly.type
_entity_poly.pdbx_seq_one_letter_code
_entity_poly.pdbx_strand_id
1 'polypeptide(L)' 'VEGSGTAVISDNVIDGAQNGAIIGQRWADPVTRDLAKASDSGYAHLTVERNKVS' A
#
# COMPACT_ATOMS: atom_id res chain seq x y z
N VAL A 1 10.25 3.73 8.84
CA VAL A 1 10.91 4.11 10.11
C VAL A 1 12.33 3.56 10.09
N GLU A 2 13.20 4.00 11.00
CA GLU A 2 14.52 3.37 11.14
C GLU A 2 14.32 1.87 11.44
N GLY A 3 15.02 1.01 10.70
CA GLY A 3 14.84 -0.45 10.76
C GLY A 3 13.72 -1.04 9.89
N SER A 4 12.96 -0.22 9.14
CA SER A 4 12.00 -0.77 8.15
C SER A 4 12.72 -1.41 6.97
N GLY A 5 12.34 -2.65 6.64
CA GLY A 5 12.83 -3.36 5.46
C GLY A 5 12.22 -2.81 4.17
N THR A 6 12.85 -3.14 3.04
CA THR A 6 12.33 -2.83 1.71
C THR A 6 11.21 -3.80 1.35
N ALA A 7 10.14 -3.30 0.73
CA ALA A 7 9.03 -4.11 0.24
C ALA A 7 8.58 -3.65 -1.16
N VAL A 8 8.18 -4.62 -1.98
CA VAL A 8 7.56 -4.39 -3.28
C VAL A 8 6.23 -5.13 -3.28
N ILE A 9 5.15 -4.40 -3.58
CA ILE A 9 3.81 -4.96 -3.77
C ILE A 9 3.41 -4.63 -5.20
N SER A 10 3.58 -5.59 -6.11
CA SER A 10 3.29 -5.39 -7.52
C SER A 10 2.54 -6.54 -8.17
N ASP A 11 1.84 -6.22 -9.25
CA ASP A 11 1.21 -7.19 -10.15
C ASP A 11 0.14 -8.08 -9.48
N ASN A 12 -0.56 -7.52 -8.48
CA ASN A 12 -1.67 -8.17 -7.79
C ASN A 12 -3.02 -7.75 -8.36
N VAL A 13 -4.03 -8.61 -8.21
CA VAL A 13 -5.45 -8.26 -8.35
C VAL A 13 -6.09 -8.26 -6.96
N ILE A 14 -6.66 -7.13 -6.56
CA ILE A 14 -7.33 -6.95 -5.27
C ILE A 14 -8.75 -6.48 -5.55
N ASP A 15 -9.72 -7.35 -5.31
CA ASP A 15 -11.13 -7.12 -5.62
C ASP A 15 -11.98 -7.06 -4.35
N GLY A 16 -12.94 -6.12 -4.31
CA GLY A 16 -13.91 -6.01 -3.22
C GLY A 16 -13.36 -5.39 -1.92
N ALA A 17 -12.17 -4.77 -1.97
CA ALA A 17 -11.59 -4.09 -0.82
C ALA A 17 -12.35 -2.80 -0.50
N GLN A 18 -13.20 -2.83 0.54
CA GLN A 18 -14.09 -1.71 0.88
C GLN A 18 -13.37 -0.54 1.54
N ASN A 19 -12.24 -0.79 2.22
CA ASN A 19 -11.52 0.21 3.03
C ASN A 19 -10.14 0.57 2.47
N GLY A 20 -9.92 0.31 1.17
CA GLY A 20 -8.63 0.48 0.49
C GLY A 20 -7.91 -0.85 0.29
N ALA A 21 -7.26 -0.99 -0.87
CA ALA A 21 -6.57 -2.22 -1.24
C ALA A 21 -5.22 -2.38 -0.52
N ILE A 22 -4.46 -1.29 -0.39
CA ILE A 22 -3.17 -1.29 0.31
C ILE A 22 -3.14 -0.11 1.27
N ILE A 23 -3.19 -0.37 2.57
CA ILE A 23 -3.19 0.67 3.60
C ILE A 23 -2.05 0.45 4.60
N GLY A 24 -1.39 1.55 4.99
CA GLY A 24 -0.47 1.57 6.11
C GLY A 24 -1.23 1.63 7.42
N GLN A 25 -0.84 0.80 8.38
CA GLN A 25 -1.52 0.65 9.66
C GLN A 25 -0.55 0.99 10.81
N ARG A 26 -1.07 1.68 11.83
CA ARG A 26 -0.44 1.76 13.15
C ARG A 26 -1.25 0.86 14.09
N TRP A 27 -0.76 -0.35 14.31
CA TRP A 27 -1.53 -1.42 14.94
C TRP A 27 -2.84 -1.68 14.17
N ALA A 28 -4.00 -1.37 14.76
CA ALA A 28 -5.31 -1.52 14.13
C ALA A 28 -5.78 -0.25 13.41
N ASP A 29 -5.09 0.90 13.60
CA ASP A 29 -5.55 2.18 13.08
C ASP A 29 -5.00 2.43 11.67
N PRO A 30 -5.84 2.69 10.66
CA PRO A 30 -5.37 3.03 9.33
C PRO A 30 -4.80 4.45 9.33
N VAL A 31 -3.55 4.60 8.87
CA VAL A 31 -2.83 5.89 8.89
C VAL A 31 -2.48 6.41 7.50
N THR A 32 -2.84 5.68 6.44
CA THR A 32 -2.69 6.14 5.05
C THR A 32 -4.03 6.05 4.33
N ARG A 33 -4.11 6.76 3.20
CA ARG A 33 -5.09 6.43 2.16
C ARG A 33 -4.64 5.15 1.44
N ASP A 34 -5.45 4.67 0.50
CA ASP A 34 -5.11 3.54 -0.35
C ASP A 34 -3.87 3.84 -1.22
N LEU A 35 -2.76 3.19 -0.89
CA LEU A 35 -1.47 3.33 -1.56
C LEU A 35 -1.49 2.72 -2.95
N ALA A 36 -2.44 1.82 -3.27
CA ALA A 36 -2.59 1.28 -4.62
C ALA A 36 -3.09 2.31 -5.63
N LYS A 37 -3.68 3.42 -5.15
CA LYS A 37 -4.20 4.52 -5.98
C LYS A 37 -3.24 5.70 -6.06
N ALA A 38 -2.14 5.68 -5.30
CA ALA A 38 -1.15 6.73 -5.31
C ALA A 38 -0.10 6.48 -6.42
N SER A 39 0.38 7.55 -7.06
CA SER A 39 1.47 7.45 -8.04
C SER A 39 2.84 7.22 -7.38
N ASP A 40 2.95 7.54 -6.08
CA ASP A 40 4.11 7.29 -5.22
C ASP A 40 3.56 6.94 -3.83
N SER A 41 4.12 5.91 -3.19
CA SER A 41 3.73 5.50 -1.84
C SER A 41 4.12 6.54 -0.79
N GLY A 42 5.06 7.44 -1.11
CA GLY A 42 5.63 8.41 -0.17
C GLY A 42 6.61 7.79 0.81
N TYR A 43 6.94 6.51 0.66
CA TYR A 43 7.87 5.76 1.49
C TYR A 43 9.02 5.25 0.63
N ALA A 44 10.22 5.76 0.86
CA ALA A 44 11.40 5.48 0.03
C ALA A 44 11.78 3.98 -0.10
N HIS A 45 11.32 3.13 0.83
CA HIS A 45 11.60 1.70 0.86
C HIS A 45 10.39 0.84 0.43
N LEU A 46 9.33 1.46 -0.08
CA LEU A 46 8.11 0.77 -0.49
C LEU A 46 7.74 1.13 -1.91
N THR A 47 7.74 0.12 -2.78
CA THR A 47 7.20 0.22 -4.14
C THR A 47 5.81 -0.40 -4.19
N VAL A 48 4.82 0.37 -4.64
CA VAL A 48 3.46 -0.10 -4.88
C VAL A 48 3.11 0.27 -6.32
N GLU A 49 3.03 -0.73 -7.20
CA GLU A 49 2.85 -0.48 -8.62
C GLU A 49 2.10 -1.62 -9.32
N ARG A 50 1.45 -1.32 -10.44
CA ARG A 50 0.76 -2.33 -11.29
C ARG A 50 -0.23 -3.24 -10.54
N ASN A 51 -0.78 -2.77 -9.42
CA ASN A 51 -1.86 -3.48 -8.74
C ASN A 51 -3.20 -3.10 -9.38
N LYS A 52 -3.99 -4.09 -9.78
CA LYS A 52 -5.35 -3.90 -10.29
C LYS A 52 -6.32 -3.95 -9.12
N VAL A 53 -6.97 -2.82 -8.84
CA VAL A 53 -7.98 -2.70 -7.78
C VAL A 53 -9.37 -2.54 -8.42
N SER A 54 -10.34 -3.34 -7.98
CA SER A 54 -11.76 -3.27 -8.38
C SER A 54 -12.73 -3.41 -7.22
#